data_AF-A0A4Y2WJ90-F1
#
_entry.id   AF-A0A4Y2WJ90-F1
#
_cell.length_a   1.000
_cell.length_b   1.000
_cell.length_c   1.000
_cell.angle_alpha   90.00
_cell.angle_beta   90.00
_cell.angle_gamma   90.00
#
_symmetry.space_group_name_H-M   'P 1'
#
loop_
_entity.id
_entity.type
_entity.pdbx_description
1 polymer ?
#
loop_
_entity_poly.entity_id
_entity_poly.type
_entity_poly.pdbx_seq_one_letter_code
_entity_poly.pdbx_strand_id
1 'polypeptide(L)'
;MGQCYKNCLVKSWKKLRPSLADSSKVEQGQANKSEILQLIKCITGCKDVTAHTVTEWLSCDTEANQLYTDEEIVSLVENKPQDDSDLEETDEPENVLVSHSEAANALEIALIAQSENATSTDIMFMRRWNNIASTSRITSVRQKNLTNFFTPKDR
;
A
#
# COMPACT_ATOMS: atom_id res chain seq x y z
N MET A 1 -5.53 -6.64 30.18
CA MET A 1 -4.38 -6.22 29.34
C MET A 1 -4.69 -5.18 28.26
N GLY A 2 -5.97 -4.88 27.92
CA GLY A 2 -6.32 -3.94 26.84
C GLY A 2 -6.03 -2.45 27.07
N GLN A 3 -6.06 -1.95 28.31
CA GLN A 3 -5.85 -0.53 28.60
C GLN A 3 -4.44 -0.01 28.29
N CYS A 4 -3.43 -0.88 28.41
CA CYS A 4 -2.03 -0.48 28.22
C CYS A 4 -1.70 -0.26 26.74
N TYR A 5 -2.30 -1.07 25.85
CA TYR A 5 -2.13 -0.98 24.41
C TYR A 5 -2.73 0.32 23.83
N LYS A 6 -3.97 0.65 24.21
CA LYS A 6 -4.63 1.91 23.81
C LYS A 6 -3.79 3.15 24.19
N ASN A 7 -3.26 3.16 25.42
CA ASN A 7 -2.42 4.26 25.89
C ASN A 7 -1.07 4.38 25.16
N CYS A 8 -0.46 3.26 24.76
CA CYS A 8 0.79 3.26 24.00
C CYS A 8 0.58 3.78 22.57
N LEU A 9 -0.54 3.42 21.93
CA LEU A 9 -0.91 3.91 20.59
C LEU A 9 -1.14 5.42 20.59
N VAL A 10 -1.95 5.93 21.54
CA VAL A 10 -2.25 7.37 21.66
C VAL A 10 -0.98 8.19 21.89
N LYS A 11 -0.06 7.71 22.74
CA LYS A 11 1.21 8.39 23.00
C LYS A 11 2.13 8.40 21.77
N SER A 12 2.18 7.29 21.05
CA SER A 12 2.99 7.16 19.83
C SER A 12 2.47 8.07 18.72
N TRP A 13 1.15 8.13 18.54
CA TRP A 13 0.50 9.01 17.57
C TRP A 13 0.71 10.50 17.87
N LYS A 14 0.58 10.92 19.13
CA LYS A 14 0.86 12.31 19.55
C LYS A 14 2.31 12.72 19.31
N LYS A 15 3.25 11.77 19.39
CA LYS A 15 4.68 12.03 19.17
C LYS A 15 5.03 12.19 17.69
N LEU A 16 4.33 11.47 16.80
CA LEU A 16 4.52 11.55 15.35
C LEU A 16 3.85 12.78 14.73
N ARG A 17 2.75 13.27 15.33
CA ARG A 17 2.00 14.42 14.81
C ARG A 17 1.46 15.33 15.93
N PRO A 18 2.30 16.21 16.51
CA PRO A 18 1.94 17.02 17.68
C PRO A 18 0.78 17.99 17.45
N SER A 19 0.54 18.41 16.20
CA SER A 19 -0.51 19.37 15.83
C SER A 19 -1.91 18.77 15.72
N LEU A 20 -2.07 17.47 15.90
CA LEU A 20 -3.37 16.77 15.85
C LEU A 20 -4.00 16.64 17.25
N ALA A 21 -3.88 17.68 18.08
CA ALA A 21 -4.73 17.82 19.25
C ALA A 21 -5.94 18.66 18.82
N ASP A 22 -7.12 18.04 18.77
CA ASP A 22 -8.42 18.65 18.48
C ASP A 22 -8.76 19.03 17.03
N SER A 23 -8.39 18.20 16.06
CA SER A 23 -8.99 18.28 14.71
C SER A 23 -10.24 17.39 14.58
N SER A 24 -11.26 17.61 15.43
CA SER A 24 -12.59 17.01 15.23
C SER A 24 -13.44 17.75 14.19
N LYS A 25 -12.92 18.84 13.63
CA LYS A 25 -13.49 19.50 12.46
C LYS A 25 -12.65 19.17 11.25
N VAL A 26 -13.06 18.16 10.50
CA VAL A 26 -12.72 18.06 9.09
C VAL A 26 -13.49 19.19 8.41
N GLU A 27 -12.87 20.36 8.29
CA GLU A 27 -13.31 21.31 7.26
C GLU A 27 -13.03 20.62 5.93
N GLN A 28 -14.09 20.03 5.36
CA GLN A 28 -14.09 19.58 3.99
C GLN A 28 -14.02 20.83 3.13
N GLY A 29 -12.79 21.32 2.93
CA GLY A 29 -12.52 22.43 2.03
C GLY A 29 -13.14 22.08 0.68
N GLN A 30 -14.11 22.88 0.24
CA GLN A 30 -14.77 22.70 -1.04
C GLN A 30 -13.70 22.83 -2.13
N ALA A 31 -13.17 21.70 -2.57
CA ALA A 31 -12.15 21.67 -3.60
C ALA A 31 -12.74 22.28 -4.88
N ASN A 32 -12.06 23.29 -5.45
CA ASN A 32 -12.48 23.92 -6.69
C ASN A 32 -12.34 22.91 -7.84
N LYS A 33 -13.39 22.15 -8.11
CA LYS A 33 -13.46 21.12 -9.15
C LYS A 33 -12.92 21.58 -10.51
N SER A 34 -13.13 22.84 -10.87
CA SER A 34 -12.62 23.45 -12.10
C SER A 34 -11.10 23.61 -12.13
N GLU A 35 -10.50 23.97 -11.00
CA GLU A 35 -9.05 24.13 -10.85
C GLU A 35 -8.34 22.78 -10.95
N ILE A 36 -8.87 21.76 -10.27
CA ILE A 36 -8.36 20.38 -10.31
C ILE A 36 -8.43 19.82 -11.73
N LEU A 37 -9.55 20.03 -12.44
CA LEU A 37 -9.69 19.58 -13.82
C LEU A 37 -8.65 20.21 -14.75
N GLN A 38 -8.34 21.51 -14.56
CA GLN A 38 -7.32 22.19 -15.35
C GLN A 38 -5.92 21.62 -15.08
N LEU A 39 -5.59 21.39 -13.80
CA LEU A 39 -4.31 20.80 -13.41
C LEU A 39 -4.12 19.39 -13.99
N ILE A 40 -5.16 18.55 -13.96
CA ILE A 40 -5.08 17.19 -14.51
C ILE A 40 -4.87 17.23 -16.03
N LYS A 41 -5.52 18.15 -16.74
CA LYS A 41 -5.33 18.32 -18.18
C LYS A 41 -3.92 18.77 -18.58
N CYS A 42 -3.15 19.34 -17.67
CA CYS A 42 -1.74 19.68 -17.89
C CYS A 42 -0.82 18.45 -17.85
N ILE A 43 -1.28 17.31 -17.34
CA ILE A 43 -0.50 16.06 -17.31
C ILE A 43 -0.53 15.40 -18.69
N THR A 44 0.65 15.09 -19.23
CA THR A 44 0.80 14.39 -20.52
C THR A 44 0.06 13.04 -20.46
N GLY A 45 -0.91 12.85 -21.37
CA GLY A 45 -1.74 11.64 -21.42
C GLY A 45 -3.10 11.75 -20.70
N CYS A 46 -3.38 12.85 -20.00
CA CYS A 46 -4.63 13.04 -19.26
C CYS A 46 -5.60 14.04 -19.90
N LYS A 47 -5.50 14.28 -21.22
CA LYS A 47 -6.35 15.25 -21.94
C LYS A 47 -7.83 14.88 -21.92
N ASP A 48 -8.13 13.59 -21.85
CA ASP A 48 -9.48 13.04 -21.93
C ASP A 48 -10.19 12.97 -20.57
N VAL A 49 -9.53 13.40 -19.49
CA VAL A 49 -10.16 13.45 -18.17
C VAL A 49 -11.31 14.46 -18.18
N THR A 50 -12.49 13.98 -17.82
CA THR A 50 -13.73 14.76 -17.83
C THR A 50 -14.05 15.32 -16.46
N ALA A 51 -14.92 16.33 -16.42
CA ALA A 51 -15.45 16.84 -15.17
C ALA A 51 -16.21 15.77 -14.37
N HIS A 52 -16.79 14.76 -15.04
CA HIS A 52 -17.48 13.65 -14.38
C HIS A 52 -16.48 12.78 -13.60
N THR A 53 -15.37 12.39 -14.23
CA THR A 53 -14.28 11.63 -13.59
C THR A 53 -13.72 12.35 -12.35
N VAL A 54 -13.51 13.66 -12.45
CA VAL A 54 -13.06 14.47 -11.29
C VAL A 54 -14.13 14.50 -10.19
N THR A 55 -15.41 14.48 -10.54
CA THR A 55 -16.49 14.43 -9.55
C THR A 55 -16.51 13.09 -8.83
N GLU A 56 -16.41 12.01 -9.59
CA GLU A 56 -16.37 10.65 -9.07
C GLU A 56 -15.24 10.51 -8.04
N TRP A 57 -14.03 10.98 -8.37
CA TRP A 57 -12.88 10.94 -7.47
C TRP A 57 -13.08 11.79 -6.21
N LEU A 58 -13.66 12.99 -6.34
CA LEU A 58 -13.94 13.86 -5.19
C LEU A 58 -15.10 13.33 -4.32
N SER A 59 -15.96 12.47 -4.86
CA SER A 59 -17.06 11.82 -4.14
C SER A 59 -16.70 10.45 -3.55
N CYS A 60 -15.55 9.87 -3.90
CA CYS A 60 -15.12 8.57 -3.34
C CYS A 60 -15.00 8.58 -1.81
N ASP A 61 -14.62 9.72 -1.23
CA ASP A 61 -14.42 9.84 0.22
C ASP A 61 -15.73 10.06 1.02
N THR A 62 -16.86 10.33 0.35
CA THR A 62 -18.13 10.58 1.04
C THR A 62 -18.85 9.31 1.51
N GLU A 63 -18.64 8.17 0.86
CA GLU A 63 -19.27 6.89 1.26
C GLU A 63 -18.28 5.88 1.87
N ALA A 64 -16.99 5.97 1.54
CA ALA A 64 -15.96 5.03 2.01
C ALA A 64 -15.32 5.40 3.37
N ASN A 65 -15.46 6.66 3.82
CA ASN A 65 -14.98 7.07 5.15
C ASN A 65 -16.05 6.82 6.22
N GLN A 66 -16.53 5.58 6.34
CA GLN A 66 -17.14 5.15 7.60
C GLN A 66 -16.04 5.22 8.65
N LEU A 67 -16.08 6.26 9.49
CA LEU A 67 -15.20 6.39 10.63
C LEU A 67 -15.62 5.33 11.65
N TYR A 68 -15.03 4.15 11.56
CA TYR A 68 -15.23 3.13 12.57
C TYR A 68 -14.65 3.62 13.89
N THR A 69 -15.47 3.56 14.93
CA THR A 69 -15.03 3.72 16.31
C THR A 69 -14.13 2.56 16.72
N ASP A 70 -13.25 2.77 17.69
CA ASP A 70 -12.34 1.72 18.19
C ASP A 70 -13.12 0.44 18.57
N GLU A 71 -14.33 0.60 19.11
CA GLU A 71 -15.21 -0.49 19.52
C GLU A 71 -15.79 -1.25 18.31
N GLU A 72 -16.15 -0.56 17.23
CA GLU A 72 -16.63 -1.19 15.98
C GLU A 72 -15.51 -1.94 15.27
N ILE A 73 -14.28 -1.40 15.26
CA ILE A 73 -13.10 -2.08 14.70
C ILE A 73 -12.81 -3.38 15.46
N VAL A 74 -12.82 -3.32 16.80
CA VAL A 74 -12.59 -4.50 17.65
C VAL A 74 -13.69 -5.53 17.42
N SER A 75 -14.95 -5.10 17.34
CA SER A 75 -16.09 -5.98 17.06
C SER A 75 -15.99 -6.65 15.68
N LEU A 76 -15.53 -5.95 14.65
CA LEU A 76 -15.32 -6.51 13.31
C LEU A 76 -14.24 -7.61 13.30
N VAL A 77 -13.18 -7.40 14.08
CA VAL A 77 -12.05 -8.33 14.18
C VAL A 77 -12.43 -9.56 15.03
N GLU A 78 -13.22 -9.36 16.08
CA GLU A 78 -13.66 -10.43 16.99
C GLU A 78 -14.84 -11.24 16.43
N ASN A 79 -15.76 -10.62 15.68
CA ASN A 79 -16.97 -11.26 15.14
C ASN A 79 -16.81 -11.80 13.72
N LYS A 80 -15.60 -12.16 13.28
CA LYS A 80 -15.45 -12.87 12.01
C LYS A 80 -16.34 -14.11 12.09
N PRO A 81 -17.33 -14.31 11.20
CA PRO A 81 -18.12 -15.53 11.22
C PRO A 81 -17.12 -16.68 11.11
N GLN A 82 -17.16 -17.57 12.09
CA GLN A 82 -16.57 -18.89 11.92
C GLN A 82 -17.32 -19.47 10.73
N ASP A 83 -16.62 -19.55 9.61
CA ASP A 83 -17.14 -20.09 8.37
C ASP A 83 -17.30 -21.60 8.58
N ASP A 84 -18.33 -21.99 9.32
CA ASP A 84 -18.83 -23.35 9.43
C ASP A 84 -19.59 -23.69 8.14
N SER A 85 -18.96 -23.44 6.99
CA SER A 85 -19.39 -24.04 5.74
C SER A 85 -18.81 -25.46 5.72
N ASP A 86 -19.71 -26.41 6.01
CA ASP A 86 -19.58 -27.81 5.63
C ASP A 86 -19.61 -27.85 4.09
N LEU A 87 -18.48 -27.49 3.48
CA LEU A 87 -18.24 -27.53 2.05
C LEU A 87 -17.20 -28.62 1.81
N GLU A 88 -17.70 -29.74 1.32
CA GLU A 88 -17.01 -30.79 0.56
C GLU A 88 -15.56 -30.42 0.21
N GLU A 89 -14.64 -31.26 0.68
CA GLU A 89 -13.24 -31.37 0.27
C GLU A 89 -13.14 -31.30 -1.26
N THR A 90 -13.15 -30.08 -1.79
CA THR A 90 -12.90 -29.81 -3.19
C THR A 90 -11.49 -29.28 -3.21
N ASP A 91 -10.56 -30.18 -3.53
CA ASP A 91 -9.14 -29.94 -3.82
C ASP A 91 -8.69 -28.52 -3.49
N GLU A 92 -8.22 -28.35 -2.25
CA GLU A 92 -7.33 -27.25 -1.90
C GLU A 92 -6.32 -27.15 -3.06
N PRO A 93 -6.19 -26.02 -3.78
CA PRO A 93 -5.10 -25.91 -4.73
C PRO A 93 -3.85 -26.09 -3.89
N GLU A 94 -3.21 -27.25 -4.07
CA GLU A 94 -1.96 -27.62 -3.44
C GLU A 94 -1.16 -26.34 -3.27
N ASN A 95 -0.88 -25.96 -2.01
CA ASN A 95 -0.19 -24.73 -1.69
C ASN A 95 1.24 -24.88 -2.22
N VAL A 96 1.41 -24.79 -3.54
CA VAL A 96 2.67 -24.83 -4.25
C VAL A 96 3.34 -23.54 -3.82
N LEU A 97 4.10 -23.65 -2.73
CA LEU A 97 4.96 -22.59 -2.24
C LEU A 97 6.05 -22.42 -3.30
N VAL A 98 5.74 -21.64 -4.32
CA VAL A 98 6.68 -21.28 -5.38
C VAL A 98 7.87 -20.63 -4.69
N SER A 99 9.03 -21.25 -4.81
CA SER A 99 10.27 -20.70 -4.26
C SER A 99 10.51 -19.30 -4.86
N HIS A 100 11.14 -18.40 -4.10
CA HIS A 100 11.55 -17.09 -4.64
C HIS A 100 12.35 -17.20 -5.93
N SER A 101 13.17 -18.24 -6.08
CA SER A 101 13.93 -18.50 -7.32
C SER A 101 13.03 -18.92 -8.47
N GLU A 102 11.99 -19.69 -8.19
CA GLU A 102 11.05 -20.21 -9.17
C GLU A 102 10.10 -19.12 -9.65
N ALA A 103 9.62 -18.26 -8.75
CA ALA A 103 8.87 -17.06 -9.09
C ALA A 103 9.71 -16.08 -9.93
N ALA A 104 11.00 -15.91 -9.60
CA ALA A 104 11.91 -15.07 -10.37
C ALA A 104 12.14 -15.61 -11.78
N ASN A 105 12.35 -16.92 -11.93
CA ASN A 105 12.51 -17.58 -13.23
C ASN A 105 11.22 -17.49 -14.06
N ALA A 106 10.05 -17.70 -13.45
CA ALA A 106 8.77 -17.57 -14.12
C ALA A 106 8.53 -16.15 -14.65
N LEU A 107 8.88 -15.12 -13.86
CA LEU A 107 8.81 -13.73 -14.28
C LEU A 107 9.77 -13.43 -15.44
N GLU A 108 10.97 -13.99 -15.40
CA GLU A 108 11.95 -13.83 -16.49
C GLU A 108 11.46 -14.44 -17.80
N ILE A 109 10.88 -15.64 -17.74
CA ILE A 109 10.26 -16.30 -18.90
C ILE A 109 9.09 -15.48 -19.42
N ALA A 110 8.22 -14.97 -18.55
CA ALA A 110 7.08 -14.14 -18.92
C ALA A 110 7.50 -12.84 -19.61
N LEU A 111 8.61 -12.21 -19.16
CA LEU A 111 9.15 -10.99 -19.79
C LEU A 111 9.67 -11.25 -21.21
N ILE A 112 10.29 -12.41 -21.46
CA ILE A 112 10.78 -12.77 -22.79
C ILE A 112 9.62 -13.20 -23.69
N ALA A 113 8.62 -13.89 -23.14
CA ALA A 113 7.49 -14.42 -23.89
C ALA A 113 6.45 -13.34 -24.28
N GLN A 114 6.23 -12.32 -23.44
CA GLN A 114 5.35 -11.19 -23.78
C GLN A 114 5.97 -10.24 -24.82
N SER A 115 7.24 -10.39 -25.12
CA SER A 115 8.00 -9.40 -25.87
C SER A 115 8.18 -9.80 -27.34
N GLU A 116 7.07 -9.97 -28.05
CA GLU A 116 7.10 -10.33 -29.48
C GLU A 116 7.82 -9.27 -30.34
N ASN A 117 7.91 -8.02 -29.85
CA ASN A 117 8.55 -6.88 -30.50
C ASN A 117 9.73 -6.26 -29.72
N ALA A 118 10.14 -6.82 -28.58
CA ALA A 118 11.25 -6.23 -27.83
C ALA A 118 12.60 -6.70 -28.40
N THR A 119 13.53 -5.77 -28.51
CA THR A 119 14.90 -6.08 -28.94
C THR A 119 15.63 -6.75 -27.78
N SER A 120 16.65 -7.57 -28.09
CA SER A 120 17.53 -8.17 -27.06
C SER A 120 18.08 -7.16 -26.05
N THR A 121 18.36 -5.94 -26.52
CA THR A 121 18.79 -4.80 -25.71
C THR A 121 17.75 -4.39 -24.66
N ASP A 122 16.46 -4.35 -25.02
CA ASP A 122 15.37 -3.97 -24.11
C ASP A 122 15.23 -4.99 -22.97
N ILE A 123 15.32 -6.29 -23.31
CA ILE A 123 15.30 -7.40 -22.36
C ILE A 123 16.49 -7.31 -21.39
N MET A 124 17.69 -7.03 -21.90
CA MET A 124 18.89 -6.84 -21.08
C MET A 124 18.76 -5.65 -20.13
N PHE A 125 18.17 -4.54 -20.57
CA PHE A 125 17.91 -3.39 -19.71
C PHE A 125 16.91 -3.73 -18.60
N MET A 126 15.78 -4.35 -18.93
CA MET A 126 14.77 -4.75 -17.94
C MET A 126 15.33 -5.71 -16.89
N ARG A 127 16.15 -6.69 -17.29
CA ARG A 127 16.89 -7.56 -16.37
C ARG A 127 17.82 -6.77 -15.43
N ARG A 128 18.57 -5.80 -15.98
CA ARG A 128 19.49 -4.98 -15.19
C ARG A 128 18.74 -4.09 -14.19
N TRP A 129 17.63 -3.48 -14.58
CA TRP A 129 16.78 -2.69 -13.69
C TRP A 129 16.22 -3.53 -12.55
N ASN A 130 15.71 -4.73 -12.83
CA ASN A 130 15.23 -5.65 -11.81
C ASN A 130 16.34 -6.07 -10.83
N ASN A 131 17.56 -6.35 -11.31
CA ASN A 131 18.69 -6.69 -10.45
C ASN A 131 19.07 -5.53 -9.51
N ILE A 132 19.12 -4.30 -10.04
CA ILE A 132 19.39 -3.09 -9.24
C ILE A 132 18.29 -2.87 -8.19
N ALA A 133 17.02 -3.01 -8.57
CA ALA A 133 15.88 -2.90 -7.65
C ALA A 133 15.91 -3.99 -6.57
N SER A 134 16.28 -5.22 -6.92
CA SER A 134 16.42 -6.33 -5.98
C SER A 134 17.59 -6.10 -4.99
N THR A 135 18.76 -5.71 -5.49
CA THR A 135 19.95 -5.45 -4.68
C THR A 135 19.75 -4.24 -3.77
N SER A 136 19.14 -3.16 -4.27
CA SER A 136 18.82 -1.98 -3.46
C SER A 136 17.80 -2.26 -2.34
N ARG A 137 16.87 -3.19 -2.56
CA ARG A 137 15.99 -3.69 -1.50
C ARG A 137 16.78 -4.37 -0.39
N ILE A 138 17.78 -5.18 -0.73
CA ILE A 138 18.61 -5.90 0.27
C ILE A 138 19.53 -4.94 1.04
N THR A 139 20.02 -3.85 0.41
CA THR A 139 20.84 -2.85 1.11
C THR A 139 20.03 -1.89 1.98
N SER A 140 18.77 -1.60 1.61
CA SER A 140 17.81 -0.82 2.40
C SER A 140 17.25 -1.62 3.59
N VAL A 141 16.98 -2.91 3.40
CA VAL A 141 16.43 -3.85 4.40
C VAL A 141 17.54 -4.45 5.28
N ARG A 142 18.65 -3.74 5.49
CA ARG A 142 19.46 -4.02 6.68
C ARG A 142 18.70 -3.50 7.89
N GLN A 143 17.83 -4.34 8.45
CA GLN A 143 17.34 -4.14 9.81
C GLN A 143 18.57 -3.89 10.68
N LYS A 144 18.70 -2.67 11.17
CA LYS A 144 19.73 -2.37 12.16
C LYS A 144 19.33 -3.16 13.40
N ASN A 145 20.25 -3.97 13.92
CA ASN A 145 20.07 -4.60 15.23
C ASN A 145 19.65 -3.51 16.23
N LEU A 146 18.75 -3.84 17.15
CA LEU A 146 18.25 -2.90 18.18
C LEU A 146 19.41 -2.18 18.90
N THR A 147 20.52 -2.89 19.08
CA THR A 147 21.77 -2.39 19.68
C THR A 147 22.40 -1.20 18.92
N ASN A 148 22.23 -1.11 17.60
CA ASN A 148 22.74 -0.01 16.78
C ASN A 148 21.99 1.31 17.00
N PHE A 149 20.84 1.30 17.68
CA PHE A 149 20.12 2.52 18.08
C PHE A 149 20.62 3.10 19.41
N PHE A 150 21.35 2.30 20.19
CA PHE A 150 21.87 2.69 21.50
C PHE A 150 23.35 3.07 21.48
N THR A 151 24.04 2.93 20.34
CA THR A 151 25.41 3.42 20.22
C THR A 151 25.39 4.94 20.03
N PRO A 152 26.07 5.71 20.88
CA PRO A 152 26.24 7.14 20.67
C PRO A 152 26.92 7.35 19.32
N LYS A 153 26.33 8.19 18.46
CA LYS A 153 27.08 8.72 17.32
C LYS A 153 28.07 9.74 17.88
N ASP A 154 29.35 9.40 17.87
CA ASP A 154 30.41 10.37 18.07
C ASP A 154 30.21 11.52 17.07
N ARG A 155 30.20 12.73 17.63
CA ARG A 155 29.90 13.99 16.96
C ARG A 155 31.19 14.71 16.58
#